data_AF-A0AAQ4EJT6-F1
#
_entry.id   AF-A0AAQ4EJT6-F1
#
_cell.length_a   1.000
_cell.length_b   1.000
_cell.length_c   1.000
_cell.angle_alpha   90.00
_cell.angle_beta   90.00
_cell.angle_gamma   90.00
#
_symmetry.space_group_name_H-M   'P 1'
#
loop_
_entity.id
_entity.type
_entity.pdbx_description
1 polymer ?
#
loop_
_entity_poly.entity_id
_entity_poly.type
_entity_poly.pdbx_seq_one_letter_code
_entity_poly.pdbx_strand_id
1 'polypeptide(L)'
;MPILAGCDVVDSSGEESSVFSSGCLDPVVLLRHLETDTGKLALFTEEQLEVLSEMPAESVDPSVFNTTFVETVMDTCGRLLVEKREAREAIEFIKVFSQNSQSSQDETDGSTPGPDTSVEVLDGKHSREGGDQSEALAKRSKPS
;
A
#
# COMPACT_ATOMS: atom_id res chain seq x y z
N MET A 1 8.95 -1.23 35.00
CA MET A 1 7.66 -1.93 35.08
C MET A 1 7.22 -2.25 33.66
N PRO A 2 7.40 -3.48 33.15
CA PRO A 2 6.79 -3.84 31.87
C PRO A 2 5.28 -4.09 32.06
N ILE A 3 4.46 -3.53 31.19
CA ILE A 3 3.01 -3.80 31.13
C ILE A 3 2.85 -5.13 30.39
N LEU A 4 2.27 -6.11 31.10
CA LEU A 4 2.01 -7.45 30.61
C LEU A 4 0.84 -7.40 29.62
N ALA A 5 1.04 -7.97 28.43
CA ALA A 5 0.01 -8.07 27.39
C ALA A 5 -1.18 -8.88 27.90
N GLY A 6 -2.33 -8.24 28.01
CA GLY A 6 -3.61 -8.92 28.15
C GLY A 6 -4.16 -9.18 26.75
N CYS A 7 -3.96 -10.39 26.23
CA CYS A 7 -4.77 -10.90 25.13
C CYS A 7 -6.18 -11.13 25.69
N ASP A 8 -7.09 -10.21 25.39
CA ASP A 8 -8.52 -10.40 25.62
C ASP A 8 -8.97 -11.58 24.74
N VAL A 9 -9.55 -12.59 25.39
CA VAL A 9 -10.10 -13.77 24.73
C VAL A 9 -11.36 -13.32 24.01
N VAL A 10 -11.32 -13.30 22.67
CA VAL A 10 -12.55 -13.09 21.90
C VAL A 10 -13.43 -14.32 22.12
N ASP A 11 -14.57 -14.12 22.78
CA ASP A 11 -15.66 -15.08 22.81
C ASP A 11 -16.20 -15.17 21.38
N SER A 12 -15.71 -16.13 20.59
CA SER A 12 -16.34 -16.51 19.33
C SER A 12 -17.65 -17.23 19.65
N SER A 13 -18.65 -16.45 20.07
CA SER A 13 -20.02 -16.92 20.01
C SER A 13 -20.32 -17.14 18.52
N GLY A 14 -20.61 -18.39 18.17
CA GLY A 14 -20.90 -18.80 16.81
C GLY A 14 -22.18 -18.12 16.32
N GLU A 15 -22.03 -16.91 15.79
CA GLU A 15 -22.93 -16.42 14.77
C GLU A 15 -22.75 -17.32 13.56
N GLU A 16 -23.85 -17.97 13.19
CA GLU A 16 -24.05 -18.69 11.94
C GLU A 16 -23.69 -17.78 10.75
N SER A 17 -22.39 -17.62 10.48
CA SER A 17 -21.92 -17.04 9.24
C SER A 17 -22.35 -18.04 8.18
N SER A 18 -23.48 -17.75 7.55
CA SER A 18 -23.88 -18.39 6.31
C SER A 18 -22.71 -18.17 5.37
N VAL A 19 -21.84 -19.20 5.28
CA VAL A 19 -20.59 -19.16 4.55
C VAL A 19 -20.95 -18.78 3.14
N PHE A 20 -20.63 -17.53 2.82
CA PHE A 20 -20.99 -16.96 1.54
C PHE A 20 -20.37 -17.82 0.45
N SER A 21 -21.18 -18.32 -0.49
CA SER A 21 -20.63 -19.10 -1.58
C SER A 21 -19.81 -18.15 -2.47
N SER A 22 -18.49 -18.33 -2.45
CA SER A 22 -17.56 -17.55 -3.27
C SER A 22 -17.78 -17.73 -4.77
N GLY A 23 -18.53 -18.75 -5.19
CA GLY A 23 -18.87 -19.01 -6.59
C GLY A 23 -20.23 -18.44 -7.04
N CYS A 24 -20.97 -17.76 -6.17
CA CYS A 24 -22.24 -17.14 -6.57
C CYS A 24 -21.97 -15.81 -7.29
N LEU A 25 -22.33 -15.74 -8.57
CA LEU A 25 -22.21 -14.55 -9.41
C LEU A 25 -23.57 -13.98 -9.84
N ASP A 26 -24.66 -14.44 -9.23
CA ASP A 26 -25.98 -13.87 -9.50
C ASP A 26 -26.13 -12.51 -8.78
N PRO A 27 -26.22 -11.38 -9.51
CA PRO A 27 -26.28 -10.06 -8.89
C PRO A 27 -27.49 -9.89 -7.97
N VAL A 28 -28.62 -10.54 -8.24
CA VAL A 28 -29.82 -10.45 -7.38
C VAL A 28 -29.57 -11.12 -6.03
N VAL A 29 -28.88 -12.25 -6.02
CA VAL A 29 -28.51 -12.95 -4.79
C VAL A 29 -27.51 -12.11 -4.00
N LEU A 30 -26.49 -11.58 -4.68
CA LEU A 30 -25.49 -10.71 -4.07
C LEU A 30 -26.12 -9.44 -3.45
N LEU A 31 -27.03 -8.78 -4.17
CA LEU A 31 -27.76 -7.61 -3.68
C LEU A 31 -28.62 -7.95 -2.46
N ARG A 32 -29.34 -9.08 -2.44
CA ARG A 32 -30.11 -9.50 -1.25
C ARG A 32 -29.25 -9.66 -0.02
N HIS A 33 -28.06 -10.18 -0.20
CA HIS A 33 -27.14 -10.34 0.92
C HIS A 33 -26.66 -9.00 1.46
N LEU A 34 -26.37 -8.05 0.58
CA LEU A 34 -25.98 -6.68 0.95
C LEU A 34 -27.15 -5.89 1.55
N GLU A 35 -28.38 -6.14 1.11
CA GLU A 35 -29.59 -5.54 1.68
C GLU A 35 -29.84 -6.04 3.11
N THR A 36 -29.49 -7.30 3.38
CA THR A 36 -29.55 -7.86 4.73
C THR A 36 -28.44 -7.30 5.63
N ASP A 37 -27.23 -7.18 5.09
CA ASP A 37 -26.05 -6.69 5.81
C ASP A 37 -25.00 -6.18 4.82
N THR A 38 -24.79 -4.87 4.81
CA THR A 38 -23.81 -4.21 3.95
C THR A 38 -22.37 -4.55 4.34
N GLY A 39 -22.11 -5.00 5.57
CA GLY A 39 -20.80 -5.46 6.01
C GLY A 39 -20.28 -6.67 5.22
N LYS A 40 -21.18 -7.47 4.63
CA LYS A 40 -20.82 -8.61 3.77
C LYS A 40 -20.05 -8.22 2.52
N LEU A 41 -20.08 -6.94 2.13
CA LEU A 41 -19.27 -6.43 1.03
C LEU A 41 -17.78 -6.70 1.23
N ALA A 42 -17.30 -6.70 2.48
CA ALA A 42 -15.91 -7.02 2.81
C ALA A 42 -15.53 -8.49 2.54
N LEU A 43 -16.52 -9.37 2.40
CA LEU A 43 -16.35 -10.80 2.15
C LEU A 43 -16.45 -11.17 0.66
N PHE A 44 -16.86 -10.23 -0.19
CA PHE A 44 -17.05 -10.49 -1.61
C PHE A 44 -15.70 -10.67 -2.31
N THR A 45 -15.67 -11.64 -3.21
CA THR A 45 -14.53 -11.84 -4.11
C THR A 45 -14.46 -10.69 -5.12
N GLU A 46 -13.32 -10.55 -5.79
CA GLU A 46 -13.14 -9.53 -6.84
C GLU A 46 -14.14 -9.70 -7.97
N GLU A 47 -14.35 -10.94 -8.42
CA GLU A 47 -15.30 -11.29 -9.48
C GLU A 47 -16.74 -10.90 -9.09
N GLN A 48 -17.13 -11.10 -7.83
CA GLN A 48 -18.44 -10.67 -7.33
C GLN A 48 -18.59 -9.14 -7.31
N LEU A 49 -17.54 -8.42 -6.92
CA LEU A 49 -17.52 -6.95 -6.97
C LEU A 49 -17.59 -6.45 -8.42
N GLU A 50 -16.89 -7.09 -9.34
CA GLU A 50 -16.90 -6.76 -10.78
C GLU A 50 -18.32 -6.91 -11.34
N VAL A 51 -18.96 -8.06 -11.13
CA VAL A 51 -20.34 -8.32 -11.56
C VAL A 51 -21.30 -7.24 -11.05
N LEU A 52 -21.20 -6.87 -9.77
CA LEU A 52 -22.06 -5.83 -9.20
C LEU A 52 -21.74 -4.44 -9.71
N SER A 53 -20.48 -4.14 -10.05
CA SER A 53 -20.09 -2.83 -10.57
C SER A 53 -20.47 -2.61 -12.04
N GLU A 54 -20.54 -3.68 -12.84
CA GLU A 54 -20.82 -3.62 -14.28
C GLU A 54 -22.29 -3.88 -14.63
N MET A 55 -23.08 -4.36 -13.66
CA MET A 55 -24.52 -4.53 -13.76
C MET A 55 -25.22 -3.21 -14.12
N PRO A 56 -26.07 -3.14 -15.17
CA PRO A 56 -26.90 -1.97 -15.41
C PRO A 56 -28.01 -1.88 -14.35
N ALA A 57 -28.20 -0.72 -13.73
CA ALA A 57 -29.20 -0.51 -12.68
C ALA A 57 -30.62 -0.86 -13.15
N GLU A 58 -30.90 -0.68 -14.44
CA GLU A 58 -32.20 -0.97 -15.08
C GLU A 58 -32.48 -2.47 -15.23
N SER A 59 -31.48 -3.33 -15.06
CA SER A 59 -31.68 -4.78 -15.07
C SER A 59 -32.32 -5.32 -13.79
N VAL A 60 -32.36 -4.51 -12.74
CA VAL A 60 -32.91 -4.88 -11.44
C VAL A 60 -34.32 -4.31 -11.33
N ASP A 61 -35.28 -5.15 -10.92
CA ASP A 61 -36.66 -4.73 -10.72
C ASP A 61 -36.73 -3.74 -9.54
N PRO A 62 -37.17 -2.48 -9.77
CA PRO A 62 -37.26 -1.46 -8.72
C PRO A 62 -38.34 -1.76 -7.67
N SER A 63 -39.23 -2.73 -7.94
CA SER A 63 -40.17 -3.25 -6.94
C SER A 63 -39.53 -4.26 -5.98
N VAL A 64 -38.38 -4.83 -6.36
CA VAL A 64 -37.63 -5.79 -5.54
C VAL A 64 -36.53 -5.10 -4.75
N PHE A 65 -35.78 -4.19 -5.38
CA PHE A 65 -34.72 -3.43 -4.73
C PHE A 65 -34.91 -1.93 -4.89
N ASN A 66 -34.55 -1.19 -3.85
CA ASN A 66 -34.48 0.27 -3.94
C ASN A 66 -33.40 0.70 -4.96
N THR A 67 -33.78 1.53 -5.93
CA THR A 67 -32.86 1.97 -7.00
C THR A 67 -31.61 2.68 -6.47
N THR A 68 -31.76 3.58 -5.47
CA THR A 68 -30.63 4.28 -4.86
C THR A 68 -29.68 3.31 -4.14
N PHE A 69 -30.21 2.25 -3.52
CA PHE A 69 -29.38 1.20 -2.94
C PHE A 69 -28.57 0.49 -4.02
N VAL A 70 -29.19 0.08 -5.14
CA VAL A 70 -28.51 -0.60 -6.25
C VAL A 70 -27.40 0.29 -6.83
N GLU A 71 -27.71 1.55 -7.14
CA GLU A 71 -26.72 2.52 -7.64
C GLU A 71 -25.56 2.71 -6.66
N THR A 72 -25.86 2.83 -5.36
CA THR A 72 -24.84 2.96 -4.31
C THR A 72 -23.95 1.72 -4.22
N VAL A 73 -24.51 0.52 -4.35
CA VAL A 73 -23.75 -0.73 -4.36
C VAL A 73 -22.84 -0.78 -5.58
N MET A 74 -23.35 -0.46 -6.77
CA MET A 74 -22.57 -0.42 -8.01
C MET A 74 -21.36 0.52 -7.87
N ASP A 75 -21.61 1.77 -7.47
CA ASP A 75 -20.58 2.80 -7.28
C ASP A 75 -19.54 2.40 -6.22
N THR A 76 -19.99 1.76 -5.13
CA THR A 76 -19.11 1.34 -4.05
C THR A 76 -18.24 0.16 -4.47
N CYS A 77 -18.81 -0.84 -5.16
CA CYS A 77 -18.04 -1.96 -5.72
C CYS A 77 -16.98 -1.46 -6.71
N GLY A 78 -17.34 -0.53 -7.59
CA GLY A 78 -16.39 0.06 -8.53
C GLY A 78 -15.22 0.77 -7.85
N ARG A 79 -15.48 1.58 -6.81
CA ARG A 79 -14.42 2.25 -6.04
C ARG A 79 -13.52 1.27 -5.29
N LEU A 80 -14.11 0.26 -4.64
CA LEU A 80 -13.37 -0.80 -3.94
C LEU A 80 -12.40 -1.55 -4.86
N LEU A 81 -12.83 -1.85 -6.09
CA LEU A 81 -11.99 -2.51 -7.09
C LEU A 81 -10.77 -1.67 -7.47
N VAL A 82 -10.95 -0.36 -7.66
CA VAL A 82 -9.85 0.57 -7.94
C VAL A 82 -8.88 0.61 -6.78
N GLU A 83 -9.36 0.85 -5.56
CA GLU A 83 -8.53 0.92 -4.35
C GLU A 83 -7.74 -0.37 -4.13
N LYS A 84 -8.37 -1.53 -4.35
CA LYS A 84 -7.73 -2.85 -4.22
C LYS A 84 -6.61 -3.04 -5.25
N ARG A 85 -6.81 -2.57 -6.48
CA ARG A 85 -5.78 -2.60 -7.53
C ARG A 85 -4.60 -1.70 -7.16
N GLU A 86 -4.87 -0.46 -6.77
CA GLU A 86 -3.84 0.49 -6.36
C GLU A 86 -3.02 -0.03 -5.17
N ALA A 87 -3.68 -0.63 -4.17
CA ALA A 87 -3.01 -1.24 -3.03
C ALA A 87 -2.10 -2.40 -3.45
N ARG A 88 -2.53 -3.25 -4.38
CA ARG A 88 -1.72 -4.36 -4.91
C ARG A 88 -0.50 -3.85 -5.67
N GLU A 89 -0.69 -2.86 -6.54
CA GLU A 89 0.39 -2.23 -7.31
C GLU A 89 1.43 -1.57 -6.37
N ALA A 90 0.97 -0.88 -5.32
CA ALA A 90 1.85 -0.29 -4.32
C ALA A 90 2.68 -1.36 -3.57
N ILE A 91 2.04 -2.46 -3.17
CA ILE A 91 2.72 -3.60 -2.53
C ILE A 91 3.76 -4.21 -3.48
N GLU A 92 3.40 -4.40 -4.75
CA GLU A 92 4.32 -4.94 -5.77
C GLU A 92 5.53 -4.02 -5.98
N PHE A 93 5.30 -2.71 -6.09
CA PHE A 93 6.37 -1.73 -6.21
C PHE A 93 7.37 -1.80 -5.05
N ILE A 94 6.88 -1.89 -3.81
CA ILE A 94 7.73 -2.03 -2.61
C ILE A 94 8.54 -3.33 -2.65
N LYS A 95 7.94 -4.44 -3.10
CA LYS A 95 8.62 -5.74 -3.22
C LYS A 95 9.77 -5.66 -4.21
N VAL A 96 9.54 -5.09 -5.40
CA VAL A 96 10.56 -4.92 -6.44
C VAL A 96 11.72 -4.05 -5.94
N PHE A 97 11.43 -2.93 -5.28
CA PHE A 97 12.45 -2.04 -4.74
C PHE A 97 13.30 -2.69 -3.62
N SER A 98 12.65 -3.47 -2.75
CA SER A 98 13.32 -4.16 -1.63
C SER A 98 14.27 -5.25 -2.14
N GLN A 99 13.84 -6.03 -3.15
CA GLN A 99 14.67 -7.06 -3.78
C GLN A 99 15.89 -6.45 -4.47
N ASN A 100 15.71 -5.33 -5.17
CA ASN A 100 16.80 -4.64 -5.87
C ASN A 100 17.83 -4.02 -4.89
N SER A 101 17.39 -3.59 -3.70
CA SER A 101 18.27 -3.07 -2.65
C SER A 101 19.09 -4.18 -1.97
N GLN A 102 18.55 -5.40 -1.85
CA GLN A 102 19.25 -6.55 -1.29
C GLN A 102 20.27 -7.16 -2.25
N SER A 103 20.02 -7.10 -3.58
CA SER A 103 20.97 -7.60 -4.58
C SER A 103 22.25 -6.76 -4.72
N SER A 104 22.31 -5.56 -4.14
CA SER A 104 23.48 -4.67 -4.21
C SER A 104 24.40 -4.76 -2.98
N GLN A 105 24.17 -5.70 -2.06
CA GLN A 105 24.90 -5.80 -0.79
C GLN A 105 25.66 -7.12 -0.58
N ASP A 106 25.84 -7.93 -1.63
CA ASP A 106 26.50 -9.25 -1.56
C ASP A 106 27.84 -9.31 -2.32
N GLU A 107 28.68 -8.26 -2.24
CA GLU A 107 30.04 -8.27 -2.81
C GLU A 107 31.02 -7.51 -1.91
N THR A 108 31.02 -7.77 -0.60
CA THR A 108 32.17 -7.39 0.26
C THR A 108 32.37 -8.43 1.36
N ASP A 109 32.61 -9.68 0.95
CA ASP A 109 33.29 -10.62 1.84
C ASP A 109 34.76 -10.23 1.87
N GLY A 110 35.17 -9.74 3.03
CA GLY A 110 36.51 -9.25 3.29
C GLY A 110 37.49 -10.40 3.33
N SER A 111 38.49 -10.36 2.45
CA SER A 111 39.76 -11.05 2.67
C SER A 111 40.87 -10.35 1.89
N THR A 112 41.40 -9.28 2.49
CA THR A 112 42.77 -8.85 2.22
C THR A 112 43.56 -9.01 3.52
N PRO A 113 44.32 -10.10 3.72
CA PRO A 113 45.35 -10.13 4.74
C PRO A 113 46.46 -9.17 4.29
N GLY A 114 46.70 -8.12 5.07
CA GLY A 114 47.71 -7.12 4.76
C GLY A 114 49.12 -7.72 4.66
N PRO A 115 50.01 -7.16 3.84
CA PRO A 115 51.43 -7.41 3.97
C PRO A 115 52.01 -6.46 5.04
N ASP A 116 52.51 -7.06 6.11
CA ASP A 116 53.29 -6.39 7.14
C ASP A 116 54.62 -5.85 6.57
N THR A 117 54.91 -4.62 6.99
CA THR A 117 56.24 -4.00 7.25
C THR A 117 57.18 -3.56 6.12
N SER A 118 57.82 -2.42 6.42
CA SER A 118 58.97 -1.73 5.79
C SER A 118 58.54 -0.66 4.76
N VAL A 119 58.87 0.62 4.85
CA VAL A 119 60.11 1.30 5.29
C VAL A 119 59.78 2.75 5.73
N GLU A 120 60.59 3.29 6.64
CA GLU A 120 60.65 4.68 7.12
C GLU A 120 60.78 5.77 6.02
N VAL A 121 60.60 7.04 6.43
CA VAL A 121 61.41 8.25 6.08
C VAL A 121 60.62 9.48 5.55
N LEU A 122 60.58 10.50 6.44
CA LEU A 122 60.74 11.96 6.26
C LEU A 122 59.60 12.91 5.78
N ASP A 123 59.24 13.77 6.74
CA ASP A 123 59.25 15.25 6.73
C ASP A 123 58.27 16.05 5.84
N GLY A 124 57.73 17.13 6.42
CA GLY A 124 56.88 18.09 5.72
C GLY A 124 55.90 18.88 6.59
N LYS A 125 56.38 19.68 7.55
CA LYS A 125 55.61 20.77 8.18
C LYS A 125 55.30 21.85 7.13
N HIS A 126 54.06 22.36 7.03
CA HIS A 126 53.67 23.75 6.68
C HIS A 126 52.22 23.93 7.21
N SER A 127 51.86 24.69 8.25
CA SER A 127 52.00 26.13 8.57
C SER A 127 51.18 27.09 7.68
N ARG A 128 50.09 27.61 8.28
CA ARG A 128 49.55 29.00 8.25
C ARG A 128 48.39 29.43 7.32
N GLU A 129 47.34 29.92 8.00
CA GLU A 129 46.43 31.08 7.81
C GLU A 129 46.10 31.72 6.44
N GLY A 130 44.84 32.20 6.37
CA GLY A 130 44.32 33.28 5.49
C GLY A 130 43.11 32.80 4.68
N GLY A 131 41.91 33.41 4.68
CA GLY A 131 41.49 34.79 4.90
C GLY A 131 40.69 35.27 3.65
N ASP A 132 39.67 36.10 3.85
CA ASP A 132 38.76 36.79 2.87
C ASP A 132 37.62 35.97 2.22
N GLN A 133 36.32 36.21 2.46
CA GLN A 133 35.44 37.40 2.33
C GLN A 133 35.30 37.97 0.90
N SER A 134 34.05 38.00 0.39
CA SER A 134 33.45 38.94 -0.60
C SER A 134 32.05 38.41 -0.98
N GLU A 135 30.96 38.85 -0.36
CA GLU A 135 30.11 40.02 -0.68
C GLU A 135 29.23 39.93 -1.96
N ALA A 136 27.91 39.91 -1.70
CA ALA A 136 26.84 40.75 -2.28
C ALA A 136 26.50 40.78 -3.80
N LEU A 137 25.27 40.32 -4.08
CA LEU A 137 24.12 41.10 -4.58
C LEU A 137 24.10 41.66 -6.02
N ALA A 138 23.19 41.16 -6.87
CA ALA A 138 22.47 41.98 -7.86
C ALA A 138 21.13 41.34 -8.30
N LYS A 139 20.03 42.02 -7.94
CA LYS A 139 18.68 41.85 -8.50
C LYS A 139 18.62 42.46 -9.90
N ARG A 140 17.83 41.90 -10.82
CA ARG A 140 17.05 42.73 -11.75
C ARG A 140 15.79 42.05 -12.28
N SER A 141 14.67 42.72 -12.03
CA SER A 141 13.29 42.45 -12.42
C SER A 141 13.05 42.48 -13.94
N LYS A 142 11.94 41.89 -14.39
CA LYS A 142 11.23 42.34 -15.60
C LYS A 142 9.72 42.48 -15.30
N PRO A 143 9.09 43.62 -15.64
CA PRO A 143 7.69 43.89 -15.36
C PRO A 143 6.75 43.39 -16.47
N SER A 144 5.48 43.38 -16.09
CA SER A 144 4.27 43.12 -16.88
C SER A 144 4.01 44.15 -17.98
#